data_AF-A0A9E3K207-F1
#
_entry.id   AF-A0A9E3K207-F1
#
_cell.length_a   1.000
_cell.length_b   1.000
_cell.length_c   1.000
_cell.angle_alpha   90.00
_cell.angle_beta   90.00
_cell.angle_gamma   90.00
#
_symmetry.space_group_name_H-M   'P 1'
#
loop_
_entity.id
_entity.type
_entity.pdbx_description
1 polymer ?
#
loop_
_entity_poly.entity_id
_entity_poly.type
_entity_poly.pdbx_seq_one_letter_code
_entity_poly.pdbx_strand_id
1 'polypeptide(L)'
;HRPIYERARELDAARQHHPIKLDRVLAIGDSVRTDLAGAHGFGIDCLLVTRGIHAEEFQGIDQLDPASLSELFGHPPRALTRELRW
;
A
#
# COMPACT_ATOMS: atom_id res chain seq x y z
N HIS A 1 5.87 10.21 -0.67
CA HIS A 1 7.18 10.44 -1.32
C HIS A 1 7.10 10.06 -2.79
N ARG A 2 7.13 11.00 -3.75
CA ARG A 2 7.05 10.68 -5.19
C ARG A 2 8.36 10.17 -5.83
N PRO A 3 9.56 10.70 -5.48
CA PRO A 3 10.81 10.32 -6.16
C PRO A 3 11.17 8.83 -6.07
N ILE A 4 10.86 8.16 -4.96
CA ILE A 4 11.19 6.74 -4.78
C ILE A 4 10.34 5.83 -5.67
N TYR A 5 9.05 6.16 -5.88
CA TYR A 5 8.18 5.39 -6.77
C TYR A 5 8.53 5.63 -8.23
N GLU A 6 8.93 6.85 -8.60
CA GLU A 6 9.46 7.15 -9.93
C GLU A 6 10.72 6.32 -10.20
N ARG A 7 11.65 6.26 -9.23
CA ARG A 7 12.85 5.44 -9.36
C ARG A 7 12.54 3.95 -9.47
N ALA A 8 11.58 3.44 -8.69
CA ALA A 8 11.14 2.05 -8.79
C ALA A 8 10.59 1.74 -10.20
N ARG A 9 9.80 2.66 -10.78
CA ARG A 9 9.24 2.53 -12.12
C ARG A 9 10.33 2.54 -13.21
N GLU A 10 11.35 3.37 -13.07
CA GLU A 10 12.50 3.37 -13.99
C GLU A 10 13.27 2.05 -13.96
N LEU A 11 13.50 1.49 -12.78
CA LEU A 11 14.20 0.22 -12.61
C LEU A 11 13.42 -0.95 -13.22
N ASP A 12 12.09 -0.95 -13.09
CA ASP A 12 11.22 -1.93 -13.72
C ASP A 12 11.19 -1.77 -15.25
N ALA A 13 11.05 -0.54 -15.75
CA ALA A 13 11.09 -0.26 -17.19
C ALA A 13 12.42 -0.65 -17.85
N ALA A 14 13.53 -0.62 -17.12
CA ALA A 14 14.83 -1.09 -17.61
C ALA A 14 14.93 -2.63 -17.69
N ARG A 15 14.11 -3.36 -16.93
CA ARG A 15 14.07 -4.83 -16.92
C ARG A 15 13.05 -5.42 -17.87
N GLN A 16 11.97 -4.68 -18.13
CA GLN A 16 10.89 -5.08 -19.01
C GLN A 16 11.07 -4.50 -20.41
N HIS A 17 10.66 -5.24 -21.44
CA HIS A 17 10.69 -4.74 -22.83
C HIS A 17 9.54 -3.75 -23.13
N HIS A 18 8.66 -3.48 -22.16
CA HIS A 18 7.53 -2.58 -22.30
C HIS A 18 7.21 -1.84 -20.98
N PRO A 19 6.57 -0.67 -21.02
CA PRO A 19 6.13 0.03 -19.81
C PRO A 19 5.05 -0.77 -19.07
N ILE A 20 5.15 -0.86 -17.74
CA ILE A 20 4.09 -1.38 -16.88
C ILE A 20 3.09 -0.26 -16.56
N LYS A 21 1.80 -0.56 -16.72
CA LYS A 21 0.71 0.34 -16.34
C LYS A 21 0.58 0.40 -14.82
N LEU A 22 0.25 1.57 -14.28
CA LEU A 22 0.12 1.77 -12.82
C LEU A 22 -0.94 0.87 -12.18
N ASP A 23 -2.02 0.54 -12.91
CA ASP A 23 -3.06 -0.40 -12.47
C ASP A 23 -2.57 -1.86 -12.31
N ARG A 24 -1.34 -2.17 -12.73
CA ARG A 24 -0.67 -3.46 -12.51
C ARG A 24 0.39 -3.42 -11.41
N VAL A 25 0.52 -2.29 -10.72
CA VAL A 25 1.49 -2.11 -9.64
C VAL A 25 0.76 -2.11 -8.30
N LEU A 26 1.26 -2.92 -7.37
CA LEU A 26 0.76 -2.98 -5.99
C LEU A 26 1.89 -2.59 -5.04
N ALA A 27 1.69 -1.53 -4.27
CA ALA A 27 2.53 -1.22 -3.11
C ALA A 27 2.20 -2.19 -1.97
N ILE A 28 3.21 -2.64 -1.25
CA ILE A 28 3.03 -3.46 -0.04
C ILE A 28 3.83 -2.79 1.08
N GLY A 29 3.19 -2.54 2.21
CA GLY A 29 3.82 -1.88 3.36
C GLY A 29 2.94 -1.97 4.60
N ASP A 30 3.41 -1.43 5.71
CA ASP A 30 2.79 -1.55 7.03
C ASP A 30 2.45 -0.20 7.66
N SER A 31 2.74 0.92 7.01
CA SER A 31 2.47 2.25 7.53
C SER A 31 1.46 3.01 6.68
N VAL A 32 0.43 3.57 7.32
CA VAL A 32 -0.53 4.47 6.67
C VAL A 32 0.16 5.73 6.14
N ARG A 33 1.07 6.29 6.95
CA ARG A 33 1.69 7.59 6.69
C ARG A 33 2.74 7.56 5.58
N THR A 34 3.42 6.42 5.37
CA THR A 34 4.44 6.29 4.32
C THR A 34 3.94 5.50 3.13
N ASP A 35 3.44 4.28 3.35
CA ASP A 35 3.20 3.33 2.27
C ASP A 35 1.86 3.57 1.59
N LEU A 36 0.78 3.67 2.39
CA LEU A 36 -0.55 3.94 1.88
C LEU A 36 -0.64 5.35 1.27
N ALA A 37 -0.22 6.37 2.01
CA ALA A 37 -0.16 7.74 1.52
C ALA A 37 0.78 7.89 0.30
N GLY A 38 1.89 7.14 0.28
CA GLY A 38 2.81 7.10 -0.86
C GLY A 38 2.17 6.50 -2.11
N ALA A 39 1.51 5.35 -1.97
CA ALA A 39 0.80 4.66 -3.04
C ALA A 39 -0.33 5.52 -3.62
N HIS A 40 -1.16 6.12 -2.77
CA HIS A 40 -2.20 7.06 -3.22
C HIS A 40 -1.62 8.28 -3.94
N GLY A 41 -0.57 8.88 -3.39
CA GLY A 41 0.10 10.02 -4.01
C GLY A 41 0.76 9.69 -5.37
N PHE A 42 1.06 8.41 -5.61
CA PHE A 42 1.59 7.92 -6.88
C PHE A 42 0.52 7.36 -7.83
N GLY A 43 -0.70 7.12 -7.32
CA GLY A 43 -1.82 6.59 -8.10
C GLY A 43 -1.76 5.08 -8.33
N ILE A 44 -1.28 4.31 -7.34
CA ILE A 44 -1.25 2.85 -7.37
C ILE A 44 -1.97 2.24 -6.16
N ASP A 45 -2.41 0.99 -6.29
CA ASP A 45 -3.05 0.25 -5.21
C ASP A 45 -2.05 -0.08 -4.09
N CYS A 46 -2.55 -0.26 -2.87
CA CYS A 46 -1.77 -0.63 -1.70
C CYS A 46 -2.39 -1.82 -0.95
N LEU A 47 -1.57 -2.82 -0.63
CA LEU A 47 -1.84 -3.85 0.38
C LEU A 47 -1.16 -3.44 1.69
N LEU A 48 -1.94 -3.23 2.73
CA LEU A 48 -1.43 -2.84 4.05
C LEU A 48 -1.27 -4.07 4.96
N VAL A 49 -0.08 -4.25 5.52
CA VAL A 49 0.28 -5.35 6.42
C VAL A 49 0.14 -4.90 7.88
N THR A 50 -0.80 -5.50 8.61
CA THR A 50 -1.22 -4.98 9.92
C THR A 50 -0.39 -5.48 11.11
N ARG A 51 0.47 -6.50 10.94
CA ARG A 51 1.47 -6.91 11.97
C ARG A 51 2.90 -6.49 11.64
N GLY A 52 3.09 -5.32 11.03
CA GLY A 52 4.42 -4.74 10.79
C GLY A 52 5.01 -4.00 11.99
N ILE A 53 5.94 -3.09 11.73
CA ILE A 53 6.55 -2.16 12.68
C ILE A 53 5.47 -1.33 13.39
N HIS A 54 4.40 -0.97 12.67
CA HIS A 54 3.28 -0.18 13.16
C HIS A 54 2.11 -1.02 13.70
N ALA A 55 2.32 -2.27 14.11
CA ALA A 55 1.25 -3.19 14.52
C ALA A 55 0.33 -2.66 15.63
N GLU A 56 0.85 -1.83 16.53
CA GLU A 56 0.09 -1.20 17.61
C GLU A 56 -1.02 -0.26 17.08
N GLU A 57 -0.80 0.36 15.93
CA GLU A 57 -1.77 1.26 15.27
C GLU A 57 -2.98 0.49 14.71
N PHE A 58 -2.88 -0.83 14.56
CA PHE A 58 -3.90 -1.67 13.93
C PHE A 58 -4.55 -2.67 14.89
N GLN A 59 -4.35 -2.53 16.20
CA GLN A 59 -5.03 -3.39 17.16
C GLN A 59 -6.55 -3.25 17.05
N GLY A 60 -7.26 -4.38 16.92
CA GLY A 60 -8.72 -4.41 16.77
C GLY A 60 -9.24 -4.03 15.39
N ILE A 61 -8.36 -3.77 14.40
CA ILE A 61 -8.79 -3.44 13.03
C ILE A 61 -9.61 -4.56 12.37
N ASP A 62 -9.38 -5.81 12.80
CA ASP A 62 -10.10 -7.00 12.36
C ASP A 62 -11.54 -7.09 12.88
N GLN A 63 -11.91 -6.23 13.83
CA GLN A 63 -13.25 -6.13 14.39
C GLN A 63 -14.07 -4.97 13.80
N LEU A 64 -13.43 -4.11 12.99
CA LEU A 64 -14.10 -2.97 12.36
C LEU A 64 -14.92 -3.43 11.15
N ASP A 65 -16.11 -2.86 11.00
CA ASP A 65 -16.90 -3.04 9.79
C ASP A 65 -16.32 -2.22 8.61
N PRO A 66 -16.74 -2.51 7.35
CA PRO A 66 -16.23 -1.79 6.18
C PRO A 66 -16.45 -0.27 6.21
N ALA A 67 -17.51 0.20 6.88
CA ALA A 67 -17.81 1.63 6.98
C ALA A 67 -16.80 2.32 7.91
N SER A 68 -16.54 1.73 9.07
CA SER A 68 -15.57 2.19 10.06
C SER A 68 -14.14 2.19 9.51
N LEU A 69 -13.79 1.17 8.72
CA LEU A 69 -12.50 1.14 8.00
C LEU A 69 -12.39 2.28 6.99
N SER A 70 -13.45 2.53 6.23
CA SER A 70 -13.46 3.61 5.24
C SER A 70 -13.31 4.98 5.91
N GLU A 71 -13.95 5.19 7.07
CA GLU A 71 -13.80 6.42 7.86
C GLU A 71 -12.40 6.56 8.45
N LEU A 72 -11.83 5.48 8.99
CA LEU A 72 -10.48 5.47 9.57
C LEU A 72 -9.41 5.88 8.55
N PHE A 73 -9.50 5.36 7.33
CA PHE A 73 -8.50 5.61 6.30
C PHE A 73 -8.81 6.81 5.40
N GLY A 74 -10.07 7.22 5.32
CA GLY A 74 -10.60 8.17 4.32
C GLY A 74 -10.57 7.58 2.91
N HIS A 75 -9.37 7.24 2.43
CA HIS A 75 -9.13 6.40 1.26
C HIS A 75 -8.55 5.07 1.73
N PRO A 76 -9.32 3.98 1.74
CA PRO A 76 -8.84 2.70 2.27
C PRO A 76 -7.80 2.06 1.32
N PRO A 77 -6.88 1.24 1.85
CA PRO A 77 -6.03 0.38 1.03
C PRO A 77 -6.88 -0.60 0.22
N ARG A 78 -6.30 -1.15 -0.85
CA ARG A 78 -6.97 -2.16 -1.69
C ARG A 78 -7.33 -3.41 -0.90
N ALA A 79 -6.45 -3.80 0.03
CA ALA A 79 -6.66 -4.93 0.93
C ALA A 79 -5.82 -4.77 2.21
N LEU A 80 -6.19 -5.54 3.24
CA LEU A 80 -5.43 -5.71 4.47
C LEU A 80 -4.97 -7.17 4.57
N THR A 81 -3.75 -7.39 5.07
CA THR A 81 -3.30 -8.72 5.50
C THR A 81 -2.61 -8.62 6.85
N ARG A 82 -2.69 -9.67 7.68
CA ARG A 82 -1.97 -9.69 8.96
C ARG A 82 -0.47 -9.83 8.76
N GLU A 83 -0.07 -10.66 7.82
CA GLU A 83 1.32 -11.00 7.56
C GLU A 83 1.49 -11.30 6.08
N LEU A 84 2.74 -11.23 5.62
CA LEU A 84 3.12 -11.51 4.26
C LEU A 84 4.04 -12.73 4.27
N ARG A 85 3.65 -13.80 3.56
CA ARG A 85 4.41 -15.04 3.44
C ARG A 85 4.73 -15.27 1.96
N TRP A 86 5.97 -15.62 1.66
CA TRP A 86 6.48 -15.90 0.32
C TRP A 86 7.19 -17.25 0.31
#